data_AF-A0A317CLF5-F1
#
_entry.id   AF-A0A317CLF5-F1
#
_cell.length_a   1.000
_cell.length_b   1.000
_cell.length_c   1.000
_cell.angle_alpha   90.00
_cell.angle_beta   90.00
_cell.angle_gamma   90.00
#
_symmetry.space_group_name_H-M   'P 1'
#
loop_
_entity.id
_entity.type
_entity.pdbx_description
1 polymer ?
#
loop_
_entity_poly.entity_id
_entity_poly.type
_entity_poly.pdbx_seq_one_letter_code
_entity_poly.pdbx_strand_id
1 'polypeptide(L)'
;MKYLTNQNGHFEKSKAFQMVLAVSLITVSLVGCGGDSGSDSGQIANYIELPTDEFTSLYCEDIGVGEENCVLYDPVNPYANALVNDITKWDLAADAPSFKSKFYLWATALVNNPQGENQFYTADSLHNIYREEGSVLAQEQAKKGYRSVLDNFYGSVTFTGPVSAQTENLLRNWVADRLVNPTAIGLPQLYDDQSLAIQSLDDWGYLYNSGTQTLSKKTN
;
A
#
# COMPACT_ATOMS: atom_id res chain seq x y z
N MET A 1 -9.62 -16.77 -3.66
CA MET A 1 -8.29 -16.64 -3.03
C MET A 1 -7.31 -16.26 -4.12
N LYS A 2 -6.71 -15.06 -4.05
CA LYS A 2 -5.69 -14.58 -4.99
C LYS A 2 -4.35 -14.57 -4.27
N TYR A 3 -3.28 -15.00 -4.94
CA TYR A 3 -1.96 -15.23 -4.35
C TYR A 3 -0.91 -14.33 -4.99
N LEU A 4 0.05 -13.85 -4.20
CA LEU A 4 1.26 -13.22 -4.72
C LEU A 4 2.30 -14.28 -5.07
N THR A 5 2.87 -14.21 -6.28
CA THR A 5 4.05 -15.01 -6.63
C THR A 5 5.30 -14.21 -6.25
N ASN A 6 6.11 -14.73 -5.33
CA ASN A 6 7.40 -14.14 -5.00
C ASN A 6 8.37 -14.30 -6.18
N GLN A 7 8.64 -13.23 -6.93
CA GLN A 7 9.71 -13.21 -7.93
C GLN A 7 11.00 -12.70 -7.32
N ASN A 8 11.73 -13.60 -6.65
CA ASN A 8 13.15 -13.37 -6.38
C ASN A 8 13.90 -13.38 -7.72
N GLY A 9 14.42 -12.21 -8.09
CA GLY A 9 15.03 -11.97 -9.39
C GLY A 9 16.24 -12.87 -9.68
N HIS A 10 16.22 -13.52 -10.84
CA HIS A 10 17.44 -13.93 -11.53
C HIS A 10 17.85 -12.80 -12.48
N PHE A 11 18.80 -11.98 -12.03
CA PHE A 11 19.62 -11.16 -12.92
C PHE A 11 20.39 -12.12 -13.83
N GLU A 12 19.96 -12.27 -15.09
CA GLU A 12 20.75 -12.98 -16.09
C GLU A 12 22.04 -12.20 -16.36
N LYS A 13 23.16 -12.70 -15.82
CA LYS A 13 24.48 -12.26 -16.24
C LYS A 13 24.79 -12.84 -17.61
N SER A 14 24.69 -12.00 -18.63
CA SER A 14 25.35 -12.19 -19.91
C SER A 14 26.84 -12.48 -19.71
N LYS A 15 27.30 -13.66 -20.15
CA LYS A 15 28.69 -13.93 -20.53
C LYS A 15 28.73 -14.94 -21.67
N ALA A 16 29.13 -14.46 -22.83
CA ALA A 16 29.77 -15.28 -23.86
C ALA A 16 31.10 -15.82 -23.30
N PHE A 17 31.33 -17.14 -23.31
CA PHE A 17 32.58 -17.76 -23.75
C PHE A 17 32.52 -19.30 -23.71
N GLN A 18 32.84 -19.90 -24.85
CA GLN A 18 33.59 -21.14 -25.10
C GLN A 18 33.39 -22.36 -24.19
N MET A 19 32.82 -23.39 -24.84
CA MET A 19 32.80 -24.79 -24.44
C MET A 19 34.20 -25.41 -24.60
N VAL A 20 34.84 -25.83 -23.51
CA VAL A 20 35.96 -26.78 -23.53
C VAL A 20 35.70 -27.87 -22.49
N LEU A 21 35.68 -29.09 -22.97
CA LEU A 21 35.50 -30.35 -22.26
C LEU A 21 36.83 -30.77 -21.63
N ALA A 22 36.88 -31.03 -20.33
CA ALA A 22 37.93 -31.87 -19.73
C ALA A 22 37.46 -32.53 -18.43
N VAL A 23 37.43 -33.85 -18.49
CA VAL A 23 37.10 -34.85 -17.47
C VAL A 23 38.18 -34.89 -16.38
N SER A 24 37.82 -35.09 -15.10
CA SER A 24 38.50 -36.04 -14.18
C SER A 24 37.77 -36.20 -12.83
N LEU A 25 37.48 -37.47 -12.52
CA LEU A 25 36.95 -38.06 -11.28
C LEU A 25 37.85 -37.80 -10.06
N ILE A 26 37.25 -37.63 -8.87
CA ILE A 26 37.60 -38.40 -7.65
C ILE A 26 36.32 -38.63 -6.82
N THR A 27 35.99 -39.90 -6.60
CA THR A 27 34.92 -40.43 -5.74
C THR A 27 35.37 -40.58 -4.29
N VAL A 28 34.51 -40.23 -3.32
CA VAL A 28 34.55 -40.76 -1.95
C VAL A 28 33.13 -41.18 -1.51
N SER A 29 33.04 -42.47 -1.21
CA SER A 29 32.03 -43.34 -0.55
C SER A 29 31.49 -42.82 0.80
N LEU A 30 30.39 -43.27 1.43
CA LEU A 30 29.32 -44.28 1.25
C LEU A 30 28.28 -44.05 2.40
N VAL A 31 27.07 -44.63 2.27
CA VAL A 31 26.00 -44.84 3.29
C VAL A 31 25.07 -43.62 3.54
N GLY A 32 23.78 -43.63 3.20
CA GLY A 32 22.80 -44.66 3.53
C GLY A 32 21.70 -44.95 2.49
N CYS A 33 21.12 -46.13 2.71
CA CYS A 33 20.15 -46.90 1.91
C CYS A 33 18.87 -46.16 1.49
N GLY A 34 18.37 -46.51 0.31
CA GLY A 34 16.97 -46.33 -0.08
C GLY A 34 16.02 -47.25 0.69
N GLY A 35 14.75 -46.85 0.72
CA GLY A 35 13.62 -47.60 1.28
C GLY A 35 12.38 -46.73 1.34
N ASP A 36 11.49 -46.92 0.37
CA ASP A 36 10.21 -46.24 0.16
C ASP A 36 9.28 -46.18 1.39
N SER A 37 8.29 -45.27 1.29
CA SER A 37 6.94 -45.29 1.90
C SER A 37 6.69 -44.17 2.90
N GLY A 38 6.37 -42.98 2.39
CA GLY A 38 5.87 -41.89 3.22
C GLY A 38 5.45 -40.71 2.36
N SER A 39 4.17 -40.70 2.00
CA SER A 39 3.38 -39.51 1.71
C SER A 39 3.93 -38.26 2.42
N ASP A 40 4.59 -37.38 1.68
CA ASP A 40 4.39 -35.95 1.82
C ASP A 40 4.87 -35.26 0.55
N SER A 41 3.90 -34.90 -0.27
CA SER A 41 4.07 -33.89 -1.31
C SER A 41 4.47 -32.58 -0.63
N GLY A 42 5.77 -32.38 -0.42
CA GLY A 42 6.33 -31.12 0.04
C GLY A 42 6.13 -30.06 -1.04
N GLN A 43 4.93 -29.50 -1.14
CA GLN A 43 4.68 -28.31 -1.90
C GLN A 43 5.44 -27.17 -1.22
N ILE A 44 6.46 -26.63 -1.88
CA ILE A 44 6.98 -25.30 -1.55
C ILE A 44 5.88 -24.32 -1.95
N ALA A 45 4.94 -24.10 -1.03
CA ALA A 45 3.88 -23.13 -1.17
C ALA A 45 4.46 -21.73 -0.90
N ASN A 46 5.05 -21.10 -1.92
CA ASN A 46 5.37 -19.66 -1.90
C ASN A 46 4.09 -18.82 -2.08
N TYR A 47 3.05 -19.12 -1.31
CA TYR A 47 1.76 -18.45 -1.37
C TYR A 47 1.57 -17.61 -0.12
N ILE A 48 1.53 -16.29 -0.29
CA ILE A 48 1.11 -15.38 0.77
C ILE A 48 -0.39 -15.16 0.60
N GLU A 49 -1.15 -15.53 1.63
CA GLU A 49 -2.59 -15.26 1.69
C GLU A 49 -2.81 -13.77 1.97
N LEU A 50 -3.62 -13.13 1.14
CA LEU A 50 -3.96 -11.72 1.29
C LEU A 50 -5.18 -11.56 2.20
N PRO A 51 -5.16 -10.60 3.14
CA PRO A 51 -6.19 -10.46 4.15
C PRO A 51 -7.53 -10.10 3.50
N THR A 52 -8.58 -10.78 3.94
CA THR A 52 -9.98 -10.52 3.56
C THR A 52 -10.91 -10.45 4.77
N ASP A 53 -10.32 -10.61 5.96
CA ASP A 53 -10.95 -10.44 7.25
C ASP A 53 -11.07 -8.96 7.63
N GLU A 54 -11.88 -8.68 8.65
CA GLU A 54 -12.19 -7.33 9.11
C GLU A 54 -10.96 -6.59 9.66
N PHE A 55 -11.02 -5.26 9.62
CA PHE A 55 -10.02 -4.37 10.21
C PHE A 55 -10.33 -4.11 11.69
N THR A 56 -9.85 -5.01 12.55
CA THR A 56 -10.22 -5.03 13.98
C THR A 56 -9.25 -4.29 14.91
N SER A 57 -8.02 -4.01 14.48
CA SER A 57 -6.98 -3.42 15.34
C SER A 57 -5.89 -2.72 14.54
N LEU A 58 -5.25 -1.73 15.16
CA LEU A 58 -4.01 -1.14 14.69
C LEU A 58 -2.82 -1.83 15.37
N TYR A 59 -1.77 -2.13 14.62
CA TYR A 59 -0.53 -2.68 15.18
C TYR A 59 0.25 -1.63 16.00
N CYS A 60 0.25 -0.38 15.53
CA CYS A 60 0.73 0.78 16.28
C CYS A 60 -0.18 2.00 16.03
N GLU A 61 -0.08 3.02 16.89
CA GLU A 61 -0.98 4.18 16.88
C GLU A 61 -1.01 4.95 15.54
N ASP A 62 0.14 5.04 14.87
CA ASP A 62 0.31 5.82 13.64
C ASP A 62 0.66 4.95 12.43
N ILE A 63 0.26 3.66 12.45
CA ILE A 63 0.49 2.75 11.32
C ILE A 63 -0.05 3.35 10.01
N GLY A 64 0.81 3.42 8.98
CA GLY A 64 0.44 3.99 7.68
C GLY A 64 0.34 5.52 7.65
N VAL A 65 0.91 6.22 8.62
CA VAL A 65 0.90 7.70 8.71
C VAL A 65 2.33 8.24 8.71
N GLY A 66 2.64 9.08 7.72
CA GLY A 66 3.88 9.82 7.61
C GLY A 66 5.09 8.90 7.43
N GLU A 67 6.10 9.13 8.28
CA GLU A 67 7.35 8.36 8.29
C GLU A 67 7.28 7.11 9.21
N GLU A 68 6.12 6.82 9.82
CA GLU A 68 5.96 5.67 10.70
C GLU A 68 6.13 4.36 9.92
N ASN A 69 6.98 3.47 10.43
CA ASN A 69 7.40 2.25 9.74
C ASN A 69 6.90 0.96 10.40
N CYS A 70 6.11 1.06 11.48
CA CYS A 70 5.62 -0.09 12.23
C CYS A 70 4.87 -1.13 11.39
N VAL A 71 4.32 -0.72 10.22
CA VAL A 71 3.65 -1.62 9.28
C VAL A 71 4.56 -2.73 8.75
N LEU A 72 5.87 -2.53 8.69
CA LEU A 72 6.83 -3.58 8.30
C LEU A 72 7.05 -4.63 9.40
N TYR A 73 6.65 -4.31 10.63
CA TYR A 73 6.76 -5.21 11.78
C TYR A 73 5.41 -5.80 12.19
N ASP A 74 4.32 -5.41 11.51
CA ASP A 74 3.00 -5.96 11.74
C ASP A 74 2.96 -7.42 11.24
N PRO A 75 2.78 -8.43 12.13
CA PRO A 75 2.78 -9.83 11.74
C PRO A 75 1.65 -10.20 10.79
N VAL A 76 0.60 -9.38 10.67
CA VAL A 76 -0.50 -9.61 9.73
C VAL A 76 -0.32 -8.90 8.38
N ASN A 77 0.75 -8.12 8.19
CA ASN A 77 1.05 -7.47 6.91
C ASN A 77 1.66 -8.48 5.92
N PRO A 78 0.95 -8.89 4.85
CA PRO A 78 1.49 -9.84 3.87
C PRO A 78 2.58 -9.24 2.97
N TYR A 79 2.73 -7.91 2.95
CA TYR A 79 3.68 -7.20 2.10
C TYR A 79 4.97 -6.80 2.82
N ALA A 80 5.10 -7.07 4.13
CA ALA A 80 6.24 -6.63 4.94
C ALA A 80 7.63 -6.98 4.34
N ASN A 81 7.71 -8.08 3.60
CA ASN A 81 8.93 -8.54 2.93
C ASN A 81 8.79 -8.60 1.40
N ALA A 82 7.70 -8.06 0.84
CA ALA A 82 7.44 -8.06 -0.58
C ALA A 82 8.11 -6.86 -1.29
N LEU A 83 8.47 -7.04 -2.56
CA LEU A 83 8.98 -5.94 -3.38
C LEU A 83 7.84 -5.03 -3.83
N VAL A 84 7.51 -4.05 -2.99
CA VAL A 84 6.51 -3.00 -3.28
C VAL A 84 7.24 -1.70 -3.65
N ASN A 85 7.14 -1.29 -4.92
CA ASN A 85 7.76 -0.07 -5.45
C ASN A 85 6.91 0.56 -6.57
N ASP A 86 7.36 1.66 -7.18
CA ASP A 86 6.60 2.39 -8.21
C ASP A 86 6.31 1.59 -9.49
N ILE A 87 6.99 0.46 -9.71
CA ILE A 87 6.75 -0.47 -10.81
C ILE A 87 5.65 -1.47 -10.43
N THR A 88 5.73 -2.05 -9.23
CA THR A 88 4.87 -3.19 -8.83
C THR A 88 3.59 -2.77 -8.10
N LYS A 89 3.57 -1.63 -7.41
CA LYS A 89 2.49 -1.25 -6.48
C LYS A 89 1.12 -1.15 -7.16
N TRP A 90 1.06 -0.72 -8.42
CA TRP A 90 -0.19 -0.55 -9.15
C TRP A 90 -0.84 -1.88 -9.53
N ASP A 91 -0.05 -2.83 -10.05
CA ASP A 91 -0.53 -4.17 -10.38
C ASP A 91 -0.96 -4.91 -9.11
N LEU A 92 -0.15 -4.82 -8.04
CA LEU A 92 -0.49 -5.39 -6.73
C LEU A 92 -1.78 -4.80 -6.17
N ALA A 93 -2.01 -3.49 -6.34
CA ALA A 93 -3.23 -2.83 -5.88
C ALA A 93 -4.46 -3.25 -6.70
N ALA A 94 -4.29 -3.43 -8.01
CA ALA A 94 -5.36 -3.93 -8.88
C ALA A 94 -5.76 -5.37 -8.52
N ASP A 95 -4.81 -6.19 -8.09
CA ASP A 95 -5.03 -7.58 -7.72
C ASP A 95 -5.44 -7.82 -6.26
N ALA A 96 -5.24 -6.84 -5.38
CA ALA A 96 -5.59 -6.93 -3.97
C ALA A 96 -7.09 -7.24 -3.77
N PRO A 97 -7.45 -8.28 -3.00
CA PRO A 97 -8.83 -8.76 -2.88
C PRO A 97 -9.70 -7.94 -1.93
N SER A 98 -9.10 -7.06 -1.12
CA SER A 98 -9.80 -6.26 -0.11
C SER A 98 -9.11 -4.90 0.08
N PHE A 99 -9.81 -3.94 0.70
CA PHE A 99 -9.21 -2.66 1.06
C PHE A 99 -8.20 -2.78 2.22
N LYS A 100 -8.33 -3.77 3.10
CA LYS A 100 -7.29 -4.11 4.10
C LYS A 100 -5.98 -4.54 3.44
N SER A 101 -6.06 -5.37 2.40
CA SER A 101 -4.89 -5.76 1.60
C SER A 101 -4.29 -4.55 0.88
N LYS A 102 -5.11 -3.65 0.33
CA LYS A 102 -4.64 -2.40 -0.28
C LYS A 102 -3.98 -1.47 0.75
N PHE A 103 -4.55 -1.34 1.95
CA PHE A 103 -3.97 -0.56 3.03
C PHE A 103 -2.55 -1.04 3.34
N TYR A 104 -2.34 -2.34 3.58
CA TYR A 104 -1.02 -2.89 3.85
C TYR A 104 -0.04 -2.71 2.69
N LEU A 105 -0.51 -2.87 1.45
CA LEU A 105 0.28 -2.62 0.25
C LEU A 105 0.76 -1.16 0.20
N TRP A 106 -0.16 -0.21 0.29
CA TRP A 106 0.16 1.23 0.17
C TRP A 106 0.98 1.74 1.34
N ALA A 107 0.70 1.26 2.56
CA ALA A 107 1.51 1.59 3.74
C ALA A 107 2.94 1.04 3.61
N THR A 108 3.10 -0.18 3.07
CA THR A 108 4.44 -0.73 2.76
C THR A 108 5.13 0.08 1.66
N ALA A 109 4.40 0.48 0.61
CA ALA A 109 4.91 1.38 -0.44
C ALA A 109 5.36 2.73 0.13
N LEU A 110 4.61 3.27 1.10
CA LEU A 110 4.91 4.53 1.78
C LEU A 110 6.23 4.44 2.54
N VAL A 111 6.46 3.37 3.30
CA VAL A 111 7.74 3.18 4.02
C VAL A 111 8.91 3.02 3.05
N ASN A 112 8.74 2.25 1.98
CA ASN A 112 9.79 2.02 0.99
C ASN A 112 10.12 3.27 0.16
N ASN A 113 9.11 4.12 -0.07
CA ASN A 113 9.23 5.34 -0.86
C ASN A 113 8.25 6.40 -0.31
N PRO A 114 8.69 7.24 0.65
CA PRO A 114 7.85 8.25 1.29
C PRO A 114 7.41 9.34 0.30
N GLN A 115 6.25 9.13 -0.33
CA GLN A 115 5.65 10.05 -1.28
C GLN A 115 4.18 10.28 -0.97
N GLY A 116 3.69 11.48 -1.29
CA GLY A 116 2.30 11.86 -1.06
C GLY A 116 1.30 10.93 -1.72
N GLU A 117 1.63 10.35 -2.88
CA GLU A 117 0.78 9.38 -3.55
C GLU A 117 0.56 8.12 -2.69
N ASN A 118 1.64 7.54 -2.17
CA ASN A 118 1.56 6.37 -1.31
C ASN A 118 0.81 6.70 0.00
N GLN A 119 1.03 7.89 0.58
CA GLN A 119 0.29 8.34 1.76
C GLN A 119 -1.21 8.50 1.46
N PHE A 120 -1.54 9.09 0.32
CA PHE A 120 -2.93 9.32 -0.10
C PHE A 120 -3.65 7.98 -0.29
N TYR A 121 -3.09 7.03 -1.03
CA TYR A 121 -3.74 5.74 -1.25
C TYR A 121 -3.76 4.85 0.00
N THR A 122 -2.85 5.05 0.95
CA THR A 122 -2.94 4.44 2.28
C THR A 122 -4.19 4.95 3.02
N ALA A 123 -4.38 6.27 3.06
CA ALA A 123 -5.56 6.91 3.68
C ALA A 123 -6.86 6.55 2.95
N ASP A 124 -6.85 6.53 1.62
CA ASP A 124 -7.99 6.15 0.79
C ASP A 124 -8.40 4.70 1.02
N SER A 125 -7.44 3.78 1.19
CA SER A 125 -7.75 2.39 1.55
C SER A 125 -8.46 2.30 2.90
N LEU A 126 -8.02 3.06 3.92
CA LEU A 126 -8.68 3.13 5.23
C LEU A 126 -10.09 3.72 5.13
N HIS A 127 -10.30 4.74 4.30
CA HIS A 127 -11.63 5.31 4.07
C HIS A 127 -12.58 4.29 3.41
N ASN A 128 -12.07 3.49 2.48
CA ASN A 128 -12.86 2.42 1.87
C ASN A 128 -13.14 1.26 2.86
N ILE A 129 -12.21 0.93 3.78
CA ILE A 129 -12.47 0.01 4.89
C ILE A 129 -13.62 0.54 5.75
N TYR A 130 -13.58 1.82 6.12
CA TYR A 130 -14.70 2.43 6.86
C TYR A 130 -16.02 2.36 6.09
N ARG A 131 -16.01 2.56 4.77
CA ARG A 131 -17.22 2.40 3.94
C ARG A 131 -17.80 1.00 4.02
N GLU A 132 -16.97 -0.04 3.94
CA GLU A 132 -17.43 -1.42 3.83
C GLU A 132 -17.77 -2.03 5.20
N GLU A 133 -17.01 -1.68 6.22
CA GLU A 133 -17.06 -2.34 7.53
C GLU A 133 -17.65 -1.44 8.63
N GLY A 134 -17.77 -0.13 8.40
CA GLY A 134 -18.15 0.83 9.44
C GLY A 134 -17.10 0.98 10.54
N SER A 135 -15.85 0.56 10.30
CA SER A 135 -14.77 0.56 11.29
C SER A 135 -14.36 1.98 11.69
N VAL A 136 -14.70 2.39 12.91
CA VAL A 136 -14.30 3.69 13.47
C VAL A 136 -12.78 3.79 13.59
N LEU A 137 -12.08 2.68 13.80
CA LEU A 137 -10.61 2.66 13.77
C LEU A 137 -10.07 3.08 12.41
N ALA A 138 -10.62 2.52 11.32
CA ALA A 138 -10.24 2.90 9.97
C ALA A 138 -10.64 4.35 9.65
N GLN A 139 -11.79 4.82 10.14
CA GLN A 139 -12.25 6.20 10.01
C GLN A 139 -11.25 7.20 10.60
N GLU A 140 -10.86 7.00 11.87
CA GLU A 140 -9.91 7.88 12.55
C GLU A 140 -8.51 7.80 11.93
N GLN A 141 -8.06 6.60 11.54
CA GLN A 141 -6.77 6.44 10.89
C GLN A 141 -6.74 7.09 9.50
N ALA A 142 -7.85 7.03 8.74
CA ALA A 142 -7.98 7.72 7.45
C ALA A 142 -7.83 9.25 7.63
N LYS A 143 -8.43 9.84 8.66
CA LYS A 143 -8.27 11.27 8.98
C LYS A 143 -6.81 11.63 9.23
N LYS A 144 -6.08 10.83 10.04
CA LYS A 144 -4.64 11.02 10.27
C LYS A 144 -3.84 10.93 8.96
N GLY A 145 -4.12 9.92 8.14
CA GLY A 145 -3.45 9.71 6.85
C GLY A 145 -3.67 10.87 5.88
N TYR A 146 -4.91 11.34 5.74
CA TYR A 146 -5.23 12.50 4.90
C TYR A 146 -4.59 13.79 5.41
N ARG A 147 -4.57 14.01 6.74
CA ARG A 147 -3.82 15.13 7.32
C ARG A 147 -2.33 15.04 6.98
N SER A 148 -1.73 13.85 7.07
CA SER A 148 -0.32 13.64 6.71
C SER A 148 -0.02 13.98 5.24
N VAL A 149 -0.95 13.74 4.31
CA VAL A 149 -0.81 14.24 2.92
C VAL A 149 -0.63 15.76 2.90
N LEU A 150 -1.41 16.49 3.69
CA LEU A 150 -1.35 17.94 3.73
C LEU A 150 -0.10 18.45 4.45
N ASP A 151 0.24 17.85 5.60
CA ASP A 151 1.33 18.30 6.46
C ASP A 151 2.70 17.98 5.86
N ASN A 152 2.87 16.77 5.32
CA ASN A 152 4.17 16.24 4.86
C ASN A 152 4.33 16.27 3.34
N PHE A 153 3.23 16.26 2.57
CA PHE A 153 3.24 16.06 1.12
C PHE A 153 2.38 17.07 0.34
N TYR A 154 2.26 18.29 0.87
CA TYR A 154 1.32 19.31 0.40
C TYR A 154 1.33 19.59 -1.12
N GLY A 155 2.52 19.57 -1.72
CA GLY A 155 2.76 19.85 -3.13
C GLY A 155 2.70 18.62 -4.03
N SER A 156 2.52 17.42 -3.47
CA SER A 156 2.54 16.18 -4.24
C SER A 156 1.34 16.06 -5.16
N VAL A 157 1.58 15.34 -6.25
CA VAL A 157 0.62 15.08 -7.32
C VAL A 157 0.48 13.57 -7.53
N THR A 158 -0.60 13.18 -8.19
CA THR A 158 -0.78 11.85 -8.79
C THR A 158 -1.29 12.03 -10.22
N PHE A 159 -1.13 10.99 -11.03
CA PHE A 159 -1.46 11.04 -12.45
C PHE A 159 -2.59 10.06 -12.77
N THR A 160 -3.58 10.53 -13.52
CA THR A 160 -4.72 9.71 -13.96
C THR A 160 -4.85 9.72 -15.48
N GLY A 161 -5.46 8.68 -16.04
CA GLY A 161 -5.70 8.56 -17.47
C GLY A 161 -4.64 7.72 -18.19
N PRO A 162 -4.79 7.51 -19.50
CA PRO A 162 -3.83 6.74 -20.28
C PRO A 162 -2.48 7.46 -20.35
N VAL A 163 -1.40 6.70 -20.55
CA VAL A 163 -0.03 7.25 -20.67
C VAL A 163 0.07 8.35 -21.74
N SER A 164 -0.75 8.28 -22.79
CA SER A 164 -0.79 9.28 -23.87
C SER A 164 -1.52 10.59 -23.52
N ALA A 165 -2.24 10.65 -22.40
CA ALA A 165 -3.05 11.80 -21.98
C ALA A 165 -3.20 11.84 -20.45
N GLN A 166 -2.08 11.77 -19.73
CA GLN A 166 -2.10 11.85 -18.27
C GLN A 166 -2.57 13.24 -17.82
N THR A 167 -3.43 13.23 -16.81
CA THR A 167 -3.85 14.43 -16.08
C THR A 167 -3.13 14.45 -14.74
N GLU A 168 -2.40 15.52 -14.46
CA GLU A 168 -1.79 15.78 -13.17
C GLU A 168 -2.87 16.28 -12.19
N ASN A 169 -2.93 15.67 -11.02
CA ASN A 169 -3.89 16.02 -9.97
C ASN A 169 -3.14 16.34 -8.68
N LEU A 170 -3.41 17.51 -8.10
CA LEU A 170 -2.87 17.89 -6.81
C LEU A 170 -3.56 17.09 -5.70
N LEU A 171 -2.80 16.30 -4.96
CA LEU A 171 -3.34 15.40 -3.95
C LEU A 171 -4.07 16.15 -2.82
N ARG A 172 -3.65 17.36 -2.49
CA ARG A 172 -4.37 18.19 -1.51
C ARG A 172 -5.83 18.49 -1.92
N ASN A 173 -6.11 18.62 -3.22
CA ASN A 173 -7.49 18.87 -3.67
C ASN A 173 -8.31 17.58 -3.57
N TRP A 174 -7.70 16.43 -3.89
CA TRP A 174 -8.34 15.14 -3.66
C TRP A 174 -8.60 14.87 -2.17
N VAL A 175 -7.69 15.26 -1.28
CA VAL A 175 -7.93 15.22 0.18
C VAL A 175 -9.18 16.05 0.53
N ALA A 176 -9.34 17.22 -0.07
CA ALA A 176 -10.53 18.03 0.11
C ALA A 176 -11.81 17.28 -0.31
N ASP A 177 -11.79 16.60 -1.45
CA ASP A 177 -12.92 15.78 -1.91
C ASP A 177 -13.23 14.66 -0.92
N ARG A 178 -12.20 14.00 -0.36
CA ARG A 178 -12.35 12.90 0.60
C ARG A 178 -12.87 13.36 1.96
N LEU A 179 -12.49 14.54 2.42
CA LEU A 179 -12.91 15.05 3.73
C LEU A 179 -14.22 15.84 3.68
N VAL A 180 -14.39 16.69 2.67
CA VAL A 180 -15.47 17.70 2.61
C VAL A 180 -16.63 17.26 1.73
N ASN A 181 -16.38 16.51 0.65
CA ASN A 181 -17.42 16.05 -0.27
C ASN A 181 -17.31 14.56 -0.69
N PRO A 182 -17.09 13.61 0.25
CA PRO A 182 -16.84 12.22 -0.11
C PRO A 182 -18.04 11.53 -0.78
N THR A 183 -19.25 12.01 -0.54
CA THR A 183 -20.45 11.41 -1.15
C THR A 183 -20.49 11.57 -2.66
N ALA A 184 -19.88 12.63 -3.21
CA ALA A 184 -19.83 12.86 -4.67
C ALA A 184 -19.01 11.80 -5.42
N ILE A 185 -18.18 11.05 -4.70
CA ILE A 185 -17.27 10.01 -5.22
C ILE A 185 -17.58 8.63 -4.62
N GLY A 186 -18.74 8.48 -3.98
CA GLY A 186 -19.19 7.19 -3.42
C GLY A 186 -18.50 6.77 -2.13
N LEU A 187 -17.99 7.72 -1.35
CA LEU A 187 -17.42 7.48 -0.01
C LEU A 187 -18.31 8.08 1.09
N PRO A 188 -18.34 7.49 2.29
CA PRO A 188 -19.08 8.04 3.43
C PRO A 188 -18.36 9.29 3.98
N GLN A 189 -19.08 10.12 4.73
CA GLN A 189 -18.46 11.22 5.48
C GLN A 189 -17.55 10.67 6.57
N LEU A 190 -16.33 11.21 6.72
CA LEU A 190 -15.45 10.87 7.84
C LEU A 190 -15.78 11.69 9.09
N TYR A 191 -16.43 12.84 8.94
CA TYR A 191 -16.92 13.67 10.04
C TYR A 191 -18.44 13.59 10.11
N ASP A 192 -19.04 14.01 11.23
CA ASP A 192 -20.50 13.95 11.38
C ASP A 192 -21.23 14.81 10.34
N ASP A 193 -20.58 15.90 9.90
CA ASP A 193 -21.04 16.74 8.79
C ASP A 193 -19.88 17.44 8.06
N GLN A 194 -20.23 18.10 6.95
CA GLN A 194 -19.31 18.85 6.10
C GLN A 194 -18.70 20.06 6.82
N SER A 195 -19.44 20.71 7.72
CA SER A 195 -18.95 21.88 8.46
C SER A 195 -17.84 21.50 9.43
N LEU A 196 -17.95 20.35 10.09
CA LEU A 196 -16.89 19.80 10.94
C LEU A 196 -15.65 19.38 10.15
N ALA A 197 -15.81 18.87 8.94
CA ALA A 197 -14.69 18.58 8.05
C ALA A 197 -13.92 19.86 7.68
N ILE A 198 -14.64 20.93 7.33
CA ILE A 198 -14.06 22.24 7.03
C ILE A 198 -13.40 22.85 8.27
N GLN A 199 -14.04 22.76 9.44
CA GLN A 199 -13.46 23.21 10.70
C GLN A 199 -12.16 22.46 11.02
N SER A 200 -12.12 21.14 10.80
CA SER A 200 -10.92 20.35 11.03
C SER A 200 -9.78 20.76 10.10
N LEU A 201 -10.06 21.04 8.82
CA LEU A 201 -9.08 21.60 7.89
C LEU A 201 -8.58 22.98 8.35
N ASP A 202 -9.48 23.82 8.83
CA ASP A 202 -9.15 25.14 9.38
C ASP A 202 -8.22 25.03 10.59
N ASP A 203 -8.53 24.13 11.53
CA ASP A 203 -7.72 23.83 12.72
C ASP A 203 -6.34 23.27 12.36
N TRP A 204 -6.23 22.53 11.27
CA TRP A 204 -4.96 22.02 10.75
C TRP A 204 -4.14 23.07 9.97
N GLY A 205 -4.69 24.27 9.76
CA GLY A 205 -3.99 25.36 9.08
C GLY A 205 -4.24 25.44 7.57
N TYR A 206 -5.34 24.86 7.08
CA TYR A 206 -5.72 24.86 5.67
C TYR A 206 -7.03 25.60 5.44
N LEU A 207 -7.15 26.25 4.29
CA LEU A 207 -8.36 26.93 3.83
C LEU A 207 -8.98 26.12 2.69
N TYR A 208 -10.25 25.79 2.83
CA TYR A 208 -11.05 25.16 1.77
C TYR A 208 -11.84 26.22 1.00
N ASN A 209 -11.65 26.27 -0.31
CA ASN A 209 -12.48 27.08 -1.21
C ASN A 209 -13.57 26.18 -1.83
N SER A 210 -14.81 26.37 -1.41
CA SER A 210 -15.96 25.59 -1.91
C SER A 210 -16.32 25.89 -3.37
N GLY A 211 -15.98 27.07 -3.89
CA GLY A 211 -16.23 27.45 -5.28
C GLY A 211 -15.31 26.72 -6.27
N THR A 212 -14.07 26.46 -5.87
CA THR A 212 -13.07 25.77 -6.70
C THR A 212 -12.75 24.35 -6.23
N GLN A 213 -13.25 23.95 -5.07
CA GLN A 213 -12.96 22.67 -4.39
C GLN A 213 -11.46 22.44 -4.16
N THR A 214 -10.73 23.50 -3.82
CA THR A 214 -9.26 23.46 -3.65
C THR A 214 -8.84 23.82 -2.23
N LEU A 215 -7.71 23.25 -1.79
CA LEU A 215 -7.03 23.63 -0.54
C LEU A 215 -5.86 24.58 -0.77
N SER A 216 -5.75 25.57 0.12
CA SER A 216 -4.57 26.42 0.31
C SER A 216 -4.06 26.35 1.77
N LYS A 217 -2.77 26.59 2.01
CA LYS A 217 -2.26 26.82 3.38
C LYS A 217 -2.69 28.21 3.86
N LYS A 218 -3.03 28.34 5.14
CA LYS A 218 -3.14 29.66 5.78
C LYS A 218 -1.77 30.34 5.72
N THR A 219 -1.73 31.54 5.14
CA THR A 219 -0.57 32.42 5.26
C THR A 219 -0.73 33.22 6.55
N ASN A 220 0.27 33.16 7.42
CA ASN A 220 0.36 34.03 8.61
C ASN A 220 0.49 35.50 8.21
#